data_AF-A0A7V7AIT2-F1
#
_entry.id   AF-A0A7V7AIT2-F1
#
_cell.length_a   1.000
_cell.length_b   1.000
_cell.length_c   1.000
_cell.angle_alpha   90.00
_cell.angle_beta   90.00
_cell.angle_gamma   90.00
#
_symmetry.space_group_name_H-M   'P 1'
#
loop_
_entity.id
_entity.type
_entity.pdbx_description
1 polymer ?
#
loop_
_entity_poly.entity_id
_entity_poly.type
_entity_poly.pdbx_seq_one_letter_code
_entity_poly.pdbx_strand_id
1 'polypeptide(L)'
;VNIGGITLLRAFGSFPDPHLFALYLNLILPLPLFLYLKNSQKKYLFFAGIILLASLLTFSRAAYLSLIVGLGSFFLFNNPIQLIKKRFLLVGLTLTGIVLFFIFPNPLTDRLFSSFNLTEGSNQGRLAMWQAGWKMTWENPFGGVGLGNFSRVLVPDSNYRDPIYSHNLFLDFSSETGLLNALIFILILTSPIIMCFRKSNHLNQVVALSLIIFLTHSLFETPVYSVHILPLLLTFLAIKSS
;
A
#
# COMPACT_ATOMS: atom_id res chain seq x y z
N VAL A 1 -17.08 -5.82 8.53
CA VAL A 1 -16.81 -6.06 7.10
C VAL A 1 -17.59 -7.29 6.67
N ASN A 2 -18.45 -7.18 5.65
CA ASN A 2 -19.35 -8.29 5.28
C ASN A 2 -18.64 -9.29 4.35
N ILE A 3 -18.50 -10.54 4.77
CA ILE A 3 -17.84 -11.62 4.02
C ILE A 3 -18.77 -12.83 4.06
N GLY A 4 -19.22 -13.29 2.89
CA GLY A 4 -20.15 -14.43 2.81
C GLY A 4 -21.45 -14.22 3.59
N GLY A 5 -21.94 -12.97 3.69
CA GLY A 5 -23.14 -12.62 4.46
C GLY A 5 -22.89 -12.37 5.95
N ILE A 6 -21.70 -12.68 6.48
CA ILE A 6 -21.34 -12.50 7.90
C ILE A 6 -20.56 -11.21 8.07
N THR A 7 -20.92 -10.41 9.08
CA THR A 7 -20.18 -9.17 9.41
C THR A 7 -19.06 -9.49 10.41
N LEU A 8 -17.82 -9.43 9.93
CA LEU A 8 -16.62 -9.63 10.75
C LEU A 8 -16.01 -8.31 11.22
N LEU A 9 -15.50 -8.26 12.45
CA LEU A 9 -14.76 -7.12 12.96
C LEU A 9 -13.41 -7.00 12.26
N ARG A 10 -12.96 -5.77 12.01
CA ARG A 10 -11.67 -5.47 11.38
C ARG A 10 -10.72 -4.95 12.44
N ALA A 11 -9.47 -5.38 12.40
CA ALA A 11 -8.44 -4.75 13.20
C ALA A 11 -8.12 -3.35 12.64
N PHE A 12 -8.15 -2.33 13.49
CA PHE A 12 -7.72 -0.97 13.14
C PHE A 12 -6.91 -0.26 14.24
N GLY A 13 -6.76 -0.88 15.43
CA GLY A 13 -5.95 -0.32 16.52
C GLY A 13 -6.41 1.08 16.93
N SER A 14 -5.47 2.03 17.00
CA SER A 14 -5.73 3.44 17.29
C SER A 14 -5.92 4.31 16.03
N PHE A 15 -6.07 3.70 14.85
CA PHE A 15 -6.24 4.43 13.58
C PHE A 15 -7.73 4.72 13.33
N PRO A 16 -8.05 5.75 12.53
CA PRO A 16 -9.44 6.06 12.22
C PRO A 16 -10.12 4.98 11.37
N ASP A 17 -9.34 4.23 10.58
CA ASP A 17 -9.85 3.18 9.73
C ASP A 17 -8.82 2.04 9.52
N PRO A 18 -9.31 0.83 9.18
CA PRO A 18 -8.46 -0.36 8.98
C PRO A 18 -7.54 -0.29 7.76
N HIS A 19 -7.82 0.55 6.75
CA HIS A 19 -6.97 0.67 5.56
C HIS A 19 -5.68 1.42 5.89
N LEU A 20 -5.79 2.54 6.62
CA LEU A 20 -4.63 3.27 7.12
C LEU A 20 -3.82 2.44 8.11
N PHE A 21 -4.48 1.70 9.01
CA PHE A 21 -3.78 0.79 9.93
C PHE A 21 -2.98 -0.28 9.18
N ALA A 22 -3.61 -0.92 8.18
CA ALA A 22 -2.96 -1.95 7.38
C ALA A 22 -1.75 -1.41 6.61
N LEU A 23 -1.87 -0.23 6.00
CA LEU A 23 -0.76 0.42 5.32
C LEU A 23 0.39 0.74 6.28
N TYR A 24 0.09 1.28 7.46
CA TYR A 24 1.11 1.56 8.47
C TYR A 24 1.90 0.31 8.86
N LEU A 25 1.20 -0.80 9.12
CA LEU A 25 1.82 -2.09 9.41
C LEU A 25 2.68 -2.59 8.24
N ASN A 26 2.16 -2.52 7.02
CA ASN A 26 2.87 -2.97 5.82
C ASN A 26 4.12 -2.12 5.53
N LEU A 27 4.08 -0.82 5.77
CA LEU A 27 5.22 0.08 5.60
C LEU A 27 6.37 -0.30 6.54
N ILE A 28 6.06 -0.74 7.76
CA ILE A 28 7.06 -1.09 8.78
C ILE A 28 7.53 -2.54 8.62
N LEU A 29 6.72 -3.44 8.05
CA LEU A 29 7.02 -4.87 7.94
C LEU A 29 8.43 -5.21 7.39
N PRO A 30 9.01 -4.50 6.39
CA PRO A 30 10.36 -4.78 5.92
C PRO A 30 11.46 -4.56 6.99
N LEU A 31 11.24 -3.67 7.96
CA LEU A 31 12.23 -3.31 8.98
C LEU A 31 12.62 -4.47 9.92
N PRO A 32 11.70 -5.18 10.60
CA PRO A 32 12.07 -6.33 11.42
C PRO A 32 12.71 -7.45 10.59
N LEU A 33 12.30 -7.65 9.34
CA LEU A 33 12.95 -8.63 8.45
C LEU A 33 14.42 -8.24 8.18
N PHE A 34 14.70 -6.96 7.96
CA PHE A 34 16.06 -6.45 7.86
C PHE A 34 16.87 -6.62 9.15
N LEU A 35 16.28 -6.30 10.30
CA LEU A 35 16.96 -6.48 11.59
C LEU A 35 17.29 -7.95 11.87
N TYR A 36 16.45 -8.88 11.40
CA TYR A 36 16.76 -10.30 11.41
C TYR A 36 17.95 -10.63 10.50
N LEU A 37 17.99 -10.11 9.27
CA LEU A 37 19.13 -10.34 8.36
C LEU A 37 20.45 -9.81 8.95
N LYS A 38 20.42 -8.68 9.67
CA LYS A 38 21.61 -8.07 10.27
C LYS A 38 22.09 -8.78 11.55
N ASN A 39 21.16 -9.18 12.42
CA ASN A 39 21.50 -9.64 13.79
C ASN A 39 21.16 -11.11 14.05
N SER A 40 20.43 -11.78 13.16
CA SER A 40 19.96 -13.17 13.26
C SER A 40 19.15 -13.51 14.54
N GLN A 41 18.62 -12.51 15.24
CA GLN A 41 17.79 -12.73 16.43
C GLN A 41 16.35 -13.06 16.04
N LYS A 42 15.86 -14.24 16.45
CA LYS A 42 14.52 -14.75 16.12
C LYS A 42 13.37 -13.85 16.58
N LYS A 43 13.58 -12.99 17.59
CA LYS A 43 12.58 -12.01 18.06
C LYS A 43 12.07 -11.11 16.94
N TYR A 44 12.93 -10.77 15.97
CA TYR A 44 12.52 -9.94 14.84
C TYR A 44 11.55 -10.66 13.90
N LEU A 45 11.70 -11.98 13.71
CA LEU A 45 10.73 -12.78 12.96
C LEU A 45 9.40 -12.87 13.69
N PHE A 46 9.42 -12.97 15.01
CA PHE A 46 8.20 -12.93 15.83
C PHE A 46 7.45 -11.61 15.65
N PHE A 47 8.13 -10.47 15.73
CA PHE A 47 7.50 -9.16 15.46
C PHE A 47 6.99 -9.03 14.02
N ALA A 48 7.74 -9.50 13.02
CA ALA A 48 7.27 -9.52 11.64
C ALA A 48 6.00 -10.37 11.47
N GLY A 49 5.92 -11.52 12.14
CA GLY A 49 4.73 -12.37 12.16
C GLY A 49 3.52 -11.69 12.78
N ILE A 50 3.70 -10.98 13.90
CA ILE A 50 2.62 -10.20 14.53
C ILE A 50 2.12 -9.09 13.60
N ILE A 51 3.04 -8.32 13.00
CA ILE A 51 2.69 -7.24 12.06
C ILE A 51 1.92 -7.80 10.88
N LEU A 52 2.39 -8.90 10.30
CA LEU A 52 1.72 -9.57 9.19
C LEU A 52 0.32 -10.05 9.58
N LEU A 53 0.18 -10.72 10.73
CA LEU A 53 -1.11 -11.21 11.21
C LEU A 53 -2.09 -10.05 11.45
N ALA A 54 -1.63 -8.98 12.12
CA ALA A 54 -2.45 -7.78 12.35
C ALA A 54 -2.88 -7.13 11.03
N SER A 55 -1.98 -7.06 10.05
CA SER A 55 -2.28 -6.56 8.69
C SER A 55 -3.33 -7.44 8.00
N LEU A 56 -3.22 -8.77 8.11
CA LEU A 56 -4.20 -9.70 7.55
C LEU A 56 -5.59 -9.52 8.18
N LEU A 57 -5.67 -9.34 9.50
CA LEU A 57 -6.91 -9.13 10.24
C LEU A 57 -7.58 -7.76 10.00
N THR A 58 -6.93 -6.84 9.26
CA THR A 58 -7.57 -5.60 8.81
C THR A 58 -8.58 -5.83 7.70
N PHE A 59 -8.53 -6.97 7.00
CA PHE A 59 -9.36 -7.25 5.82
C PHE A 59 -9.26 -6.18 4.72
N SER A 60 -8.12 -5.49 4.62
CA SER A 60 -7.86 -4.48 3.58
C SER A 60 -7.33 -5.10 2.30
N ARG A 61 -8.10 -4.98 1.21
CA ARG A 61 -7.73 -5.49 -0.13
C ARG A 61 -6.45 -4.84 -0.66
N ALA A 62 -6.35 -3.52 -0.52
CA ALA A 62 -5.17 -2.76 -0.93
C ALA A 62 -3.92 -3.18 -0.14
N ALA A 63 -4.08 -3.54 1.14
CA ALA A 63 -2.99 -4.03 1.96
C ALA A 63 -2.43 -5.35 1.43
N TYR A 64 -3.29 -6.31 1.06
CA TYR A 64 -2.84 -7.59 0.52
C TYR A 64 -2.10 -7.43 -0.80
N LEU A 65 -2.65 -6.63 -1.71
CA LEU A 65 -2.01 -6.36 -3.00
C LEU A 65 -0.66 -5.67 -2.82
N SER A 66 -0.58 -4.66 -1.94
CA SER A 66 0.68 -3.98 -1.64
C SER A 66 1.75 -4.89 -1.06
N LEU A 67 1.38 -5.85 -0.20
CA LEU A 67 2.32 -6.85 0.33
C LEU A 67 2.81 -7.79 -0.76
N ILE A 68 1.93 -8.26 -1.63
CA ILE A 68 2.30 -9.14 -2.75
C ILE A 68 3.27 -8.42 -3.68
N VAL A 69 2.98 -7.18 -4.06
CA VAL A 69 3.87 -6.38 -4.93
C VAL A 69 5.19 -6.05 -4.23
N GLY A 70 5.15 -5.68 -2.95
CA GLY A 70 6.34 -5.44 -2.13
C GLY A 70 7.24 -6.67 -2.05
N LEU A 71 6.69 -7.83 -1.66
CA LEU A 71 7.43 -9.09 -1.61
C LEU A 71 7.93 -9.53 -2.99
N GLY A 72 7.14 -9.35 -4.05
CA GLY A 72 7.54 -9.60 -5.43
C GLY A 72 8.75 -8.76 -5.84
N SER A 73 8.76 -7.48 -5.45
CA SER A 73 9.86 -6.57 -5.75
C SER A 73 11.17 -6.92 -5.04
N PHE A 74 11.12 -7.64 -3.91
CA PHE A 74 12.33 -8.16 -3.25
C PHE A 74 13.15 -9.09 -4.17
N PHE A 75 12.48 -9.82 -5.06
CA PHE A 75 13.13 -10.67 -6.07
C PHE A 75 13.70 -9.88 -7.24
N LEU A 76 13.31 -8.61 -7.44
CA LEU A 76 13.93 -7.72 -8.42
C LEU A 76 15.27 -7.19 -7.92
N PHE A 77 15.42 -7.01 -6.61
CA PHE A 77 16.65 -6.49 -5.99
C PHE A 77 17.72 -7.55 -5.69
N ASN A 78 17.36 -8.84 -5.79
CA ASN A 78 18.22 -9.95 -5.44
C ASN A 78 18.12 -11.05 -6.50
N ASN A 79 19.20 -11.79 -6.75
CA ASN A 79 19.17 -12.85 -7.77
C ASN A 79 18.21 -13.99 -7.34
N PRO A 80 17.05 -14.16 -8.00
CA PRO A 80 16.00 -15.06 -7.53
C PRO A 80 16.46 -16.52 -7.57
N ILE A 81 17.27 -16.89 -8.56
CA ILE A 81 17.79 -18.24 -8.73
C ILE A 81 18.72 -18.62 -7.57
N GLN A 82 19.57 -17.69 -7.12
CA GLN A 82 20.47 -17.95 -6.00
C GLN A 82 19.72 -18.02 -4.66
N LEU A 83 18.70 -17.18 -4.47
CA LEU A 83 17.84 -17.21 -3.29
C LEU A 83 17.04 -18.51 -3.20
N ILE A 84 16.41 -18.91 -4.30
CA ILE A 84 15.65 -20.17 -4.39
C ILE A 84 16.58 -21.35 -4.15
N LYS A 85 17.77 -21.41 -4.75
CA LYS A 85 18.73 -22.50 -4.48
C LYS A 85 19.18 -22.55 -3.02
N LYS A 86 19.49 -21.40 -2.42
CA LYS A 86 19.99 -21.31 -1.04
C LYS A 86 18.91 -21.59 0.01
N ARG A 87 17.63 -21.39 -0.33
CA ARG A 87 16.49 -21.50 0.59
C ARG A 87 15.34 -22.32 0.01
N PHE A 88 15.65 -23.30 -0.84
CA PHE A 88 14.66 -24.06 -1.63
C PHE A 88 13.53 -24.64 -0.77
N LEU A 89 13.89 -25.24 0.37
CA LEU A 89 12.91 -25.80 1.31
C LEU A 89 11.98 -24.74 1.90
N LEU A 90 12.51 -23.57 2.27
CA LEU A 90 11.70 -22.47 2.79
C LEU A 90 10.79 -21.90 1.71
N VAL A 91 11.30 -21.70 0.50
CA VAL A 91 10.50 -21.22 -0.64
C VAL A 91 9.40 -22.22 -0.98
N GLY A 92 9.72 -23.51 -1.06
CA GLY A 92 8.76 -24.59 -1.26
C GLY A 92 7.67 -24.60 -0.21
N LEU A 93 8.03 -24.58 1.08
CA LEU A 93 7.08 -24.51 2.20
C LEU A 93 6.20 -23.25 2.14
N THR A 94 6.76 -22.09 1.81
CA THR A 94 5.97 -20.86 1.67
C THR A 94 5.00 -20.94 0.49
N LEU A 95 5.42 -21.46 -0.66
CA LEU A 95 4.56 -21.63 -1.83
C LEU A 95 3.44 -22.64 -1.56
N THR A 96 3.76 -23.78 -0.94
CA THR A 96 2.76 -24.76 -0.51
C THR A 96 1.78 -24.14 0.49
N GLY A 97 2.27 -23.37 1.47
CA GLY A 97 1.42 -22.66 2.42
C GLY A 97 0.47 -21.65 1.75
N ILE A 98 0.96 -20.90 0.76
CA ILE A 98 0.14 -19.98 -0.05
C ILE A 98 -0.91 -20.75 -0.84
N VAL A 99 -0.52 -21.83 -1.53
CA VAL A 99 -1.46 -22.66 -2.32
C VAL A 99 -2.54 -23.25 -1.42
N LEU A 100 -2.17 -23.85 -0.28
CA LEU A 100 -3.14 -24.38 0.68
C LEU A 100 -4.07 -23.27 1.20
N PHE A 101 -3.52 -22.11 1.51
CA PHE A 101 -4.31 -20.95 1.94
C PHE A 101 -5.36 -20.52 0.91
N PHE A 102 -5.07 -20.60 -0.39
CA PHE A 102 -6.03 -20.30 -1.45
C PHE A 102 -7.03 -21.42 -1.73
N ILE A 103 -6.66 -22.68 -1.47
CA ILE A 103 -7.55 -23.83 -1.66
C ILE A 103 -8.64 -23.88 -0.57
N PHE A 104 -8.29 -23.56 0.67
CA PHE A 104 -9.24 -23.59 1.78
C PHE A 104 -10.08 -22.30 1.83
N PRO A 105 -11.42 -22.38 1.79
CA PRO A 105 -12.30 -21.22 1.91
C PRO A 105 -12.02 -20.51 3.23
N ASN A 106 -11.72 -19.22 3.16
CA ASN A 106 -11.49 -18.42 4.35
C ASN A 106 -11.87 -16.96 4.10
N PRO A 107 -12.13 -16.18 5.16
CA PRO A 107 -12.57 -14.80 4.99
C PRO A 107 -11.58 -13.89 4.25
N LEU A 108 -10.28 -14.24 4.24
CA LEU A 108 -9.24 -13.49 3.57
C LEU A 108 -9.26 -13.74 2.05
N THR A 109 -9.48 -14.98 1.61
CA THR A 109 -9.60 -15.33 0.19
C THR A 109 -10.89 -14.76 -0.41
N ASP A 110 -12.01 -14.82 0.29
CA ASP A 110 -13.27 -14.17 -0.13
C ASP A 110 -13.07 -12.66 -0.31
N ARG A 111 -12.33 -12.02 0.61
CA ARG A 111 -11.96 -10.61 0.50
C ARG A 111 -11.12 -10.32 -0.72
N LEU A 112 -10.11 -11.14 -0.99
CA LEU A 112 -9.27 -11.02 -2.17
C LEU A 112 -10.09 -11.13 -3.45
N PHE A 113 -10.93 -12.15 -3.58
CA PHE A 113 -11.77 -12.36 -4.77
C PHE A 113 -12.83 -11.26 -4.95
N SER A 114 -13.39 -10.73 -3.87
CA SER A 114 -14.31 -9.58 -3.93
C SER A 114 -13.68 -8.33 -4.56
N SER A 115 -12.35 -8.21 -4.55
CA SER A 115 -11.63 -7.11 -5.22
C SER A 115 -11.85 -7.11 -6.74
N PHE A 116 -12.09 -8.28 -7.33
CA PHE A 116 -12.33 -8.41 -8.78
C PHE A 116 -13.80 -8.30 -9.16
N ASN A 117 -14.70 -8.25 -8.17
CA ASN A 117 -16.12 -8.07 -8.45
C ASN A 117 -16.46 -6.59 -8.62
N LEU A 118 -16.63 -6.15 -9.86
CA LEU A 118 -16.96 -4.76 -10.21
C LEU A 118 -18.39 -4.36 -9.83
N THR A 119 -19.27 -5.31 -9.49
CA THR A 119 -20.63 -5.01 -9.01
C THR A 119 -20.69 -4.76 -7.50
N GLU A 120 -19.57 -4.94 -6.79
CA GLU A 120 -19.47 -4.62 -5.37
C GLU A 120 -19.54 -3.10 -5.17
N GLY A 121 -20.40 -2.65 -4.26
CA GLY A 121 -20.70 -1.22 -4.10
C GLY A 121 -19.48 -0.35 -3.81
N SER A 122 -18.50 -0.84 -3.03
CA SER A 122 -17.26 -0.09 -2.79
C SER A 122 -16.40 0.06 -4.05
N ASN A 123 -16.39 -0.93 -4.95
CA ASN A 123 -15.66 -0.84 -6.21
C ASN A 123 -16.36 0.13 -7.19
N GLN A 124 -17.69 0.09 -7.27
CA GLN A 124 -18.46 1.03 -8.10
C GLN A 124 -18.26 2.48 -7.67
N GLY A 125 -18.30 2.75 -6.35
CA GLY A 125 -18.02 4.07 -5.81
C GLY A 125 -16.63 4.59 -6.19
N ARG A 126 -15.60 3.74 -6.10
CA ARG A 126 -14.23 4.11 -6.50
C ARG A 126 -14.12 4.41 -8.00
N LEU A 127 -14.74 3.61 -8.85
CA LEU A 127 -14.73 3.84 -10.30
C LEU A 127 -15.36 5.18 -10.66
N ALA A 128 -16.50 5.53 -10.05
CA ALA A 128 -17.14 6.83 -10.26
C ALA A 128 -16.22 7.99 -9.82
N MET A 129 -15.58 7.86 -8.65
CA MET A 129 -14.61 8.84 -8.15
C MET A 129 -13.39 8.96 -9.08
N TRP A 130 -12.93 7.86 -9.66
CA TRP A 130 -11.79 7.86 -10.59
C TRP A 130 -12.14 8.53 -11.92
N GLN A 131 -13.33 8.27 -12.46
CA GLN A 131 -13.79 8.95 -13.67
C GLN A 131 -13.86 10.46 -13.45
N ALA A 132 -14.37 10.89 -12.30
CA ALA A 132 -14.47 12.30 -12.00
C ALA A 132 -13.11 12.97 -11.76
N GLY A 133 -12.19 12.32 -11.03
CA GLY A 133 -10.83 12.83 -10.87
C GLY A 133 -10.06 12.93 -12.19
N TRP A 134 -10.28 11.99 -13.11
CA TRP A 134 -9.69 12.05 -14.45
C TRP A 134 -10.23 13.24 -15.24
N LYS A 135 -11.55 13.46 -15.19
CA LYS A 135 -12.19 14.63 -15.81
C LYS A 135 -11.64 15.94 -15.25
N MET A 136 -11.56 16.08 -13.92
CA MET A 136 -11.00 17.28 -13.28
C MET A 136 -9.56 17.55 -13.69
N THR A 137 -8.73 16.49 -13.75
CA THR A 137 -7.32 16.59 -14.16
C THR A 137 -7.22 17.13 -15.59
N TRP A 138 -8.06 16.66 -16.52
CA TRP A 138 -8.03 17.12 -17.91
C TRP A 138 -8.63 18.51 -18.13
N GLU A 139 -9.61 18.90 -17.33
CA GLU A 139 -10.16 20.25 -17.36
C GLU A 139 -9.19 21.28 -16.77
N ASN A 140 -8.33 20.87 -15.82
CA ASN A 140 -7.38 21.75 -15.11
C ASN A 140 -5.95 21.16 -15.03
N PRO A 141 -5.27 20.90 -16.16
CA PRO A 141 -4.05 20.07 -16.19
C PRO A 141 -2.83 20.72 -15.53
N PHE A 142 -2.80 22.04 -15.38
CA PHE A 142 -1.63 22.76 -14.85
C PHE A 142 -1.72 23.03 -13.35
N GLY A 143 -2.80 23.66 -12.91
CA GLY A 143 -2.99 24.07 -11.52
C GLY A 143 -3.92 23.15 -10.71
N GLY A 144 -4.62 22.23 -11.37
CA GLY A 144 -5.72 21.49 -10.76
C GLY A 144 -6.84 22.41 -10.29
N VAL A 145 -7.74 21.86 -9.48
CA VAL A 145 -8.87 22.60 -8.88
C VAL A 145 -8.52 23.24 -7.52
N GLY A 146 -7.26 23.13 -7.08
CA GLY A 146 -6.77 23.56 -5.78
C GLY A 146 -6.74 22.43 -4.75
N LEU A 147 -5.72 22.44 -3.89
CA LEU A 147 -5.51 21.41 -2.84
C LEU A 147 -6.70 21.36 -1.88
N GLY A 148 -7.23 20.16 -1.65
CA GLY A 148 -8.40 19.91 -0.81
C GLY A 148 -9.75 20.27 -1.42
N ASN A 149 -9.82 20.64 -2.71
CA ASN A 149 -11.07 20.99 -3.37
C ASN A 149 -11.72 19.83 -4.14
N PHE A 150 -11.15 18.61 -4.14
CA PHE A 150 -11.73 17.48 -4.86
C PHE A 150 -13.20 17.23 -4.48
N SER A 151 -13.50 17.16 -3.17
CA SER A 151 -14.85 16.96 -2.64
C SER A 151 -15.80 18.08 -3.07
N ARG A 152 -15.36 19.33 -2.92
CA ARG A 152 -16.13 20.54 -3.22
C ARG A 152 -16.53 20.63 -4.69
N VAL A 153 -15.67 20.18 -5.62
CA VAL A 153 -15.98 20.19 -7.05
C VAL A 153 -16.98 19.08 -7.41
N LEU A 154 -16.92 17.93 -6.74
CA LEU A 154 -17.88 16.84 -6.96
C LEU A 154 -19.25 17.14 -6.38
N VAL A 155 -19.26 17.65 -5.16
CA VAL A 155 -20.46 17.94 -4.38
C VAL A 155 -20.30 19.38 -3.86
N PRO A 156 -20.89 20.37 -4.53
CA PRO A 156 -20.72 21.79 -4.19
C PRO A 156 -21.07 22.15 -2.75
N ASP A 157 -22.02 21.42 -2.16
CA ASP A 157 -22.45 21.59 -0.76
C ASP A 157 -21.63 20.76 0.24
N SER A 158 -20.64 19.99 -0.23
CA SER A 158 -19.77 19.22 0.66
C SER A 158 -18.86 20.15 1.46
N ASN A 159 -18.69 19.80 2.73
CA ASN A 159 -17.77 20.47 3.62
C ASN A 159 -16.38 19.86 3.47
N TYR A 160 -15.32 20.57 3.87
CA TYR A 160 -13.95 20.05 3.84
C TYR A 160 -13.75 18.79 4.70
N ARG A 161 -14.70 18.49 5.59
CA ARG A 161 -14.71 17.31 6.46
C ARG A 161 -15.42 16.10 5.84
N ASP A 162 -16.09 16.27 4.71
CA ASP A 162 -16.74 15.16 4.05
C ASP A 162 -15.66 14.26 3.44
N PRO A 163 -15.66 12.94 3.73
CA PRO A 163 -14.62 12.02 3.31
C PRO A 163 -14.80 11.63 1.83
N ILE A 164 -14.89 12.64 0.96
CA ILE A 164 -15.06 12.48 -0.49
C ILE A 164 -13.69 12.75 -1.13
N TYR A 165 -13.01 11.68 -1.49
CA TYR A 165 -11.73 11.72 -2.19
C TYR A 165 -11.70 10.61 -3.24
N SER A 166 -10.74 10.70 -4.15
CA SER A 166 -10.67 9.78 -5.29
C SER A 166 -10.44 8.31 -4.91
N HIS A 167 -10.00 8.01 -3.68
CA HIS A 167 -9.41 6.71 -3.31
C HIS A 167 -8.27 6.30 -4.26
N ASN A 168 -7.54 7.26 -4.81
CA ASN A 168 -6.32 7.06 -5.57
C ASN A 168 -5.46 8.31 -5.42
N LEU A 169 -4.41 8.22 -4.59
CA LEU A 169 -3.58 9.37 -4.23
C LEU A 169 -3.06 10.15 -5.43
N PHE A 170 -2.68 9.46 -6.51
CA PHE A 170 -2.09 10.11 -7.68
C PHE A 170 -3.13 10.90 -8.46
N LEU A 171 -4.36 10.38 -8.52
CA LEU A 171 -5.47 11.05 -9.18
C LEU A 171 -5.97 12.24 -8.35
N ASP A 172 -6.00 12.09 -7.03
CA ASP A 172 -6.25 13.19 -6.08
C ASP A 172 -5.23 14.31 -6.32
N PHE A 173 -3.94 13.99 -6.30
CA PHE A 173 -2.88 14.97 -6.54
C PHE A 173 -2.96 15.61 -7.92
N SER A 174 -3.20 14.84 -8.98
CA SER A 174 -3.27 15.38 -10.34
C SER A 174 -4.49 16.28 -10.55
N SER A 175 -5.64 15.93 -9.97
CA SER A 175 -6.85 16.72 -10.07
C SER A 175 -6.78 18.00 -9.24
N GLU A 176 -6.15 17.97 -8.07
CA GLU A 176 -6.09 19.12 -7.17
C GLU A 176 -4.93 20.07 -7.46
N THR A 177 -3.78 19.55 -7.91
CA THR A 177 -2.55 20.34 -8.08
C THR A 177 -2.00 20.36 -9.50
N GLY A 178 -2.61 19.62 -10.42
CA GLY A 178 -2.20 19.49 -11.81
C GLY A 178 -1.16 18.39 -12.07
N LEU A 179 -0.97 18.07 -13.35
CA LEU A 179 -0.12 16.98 -13.83
C LEU A 179 1.37 17.19 -13.50
N LEU A 180 1.86 18.43 -13.56
CA LEU A 180 3.27 18.72 -13.27
C LEU A 180 3.62 18.41 -11.82
N ASN A 181 2.78 18.84 -10.88
CA ASN A 181 2.99 18.60 -9.45
C ASN A 181 2.83 17.11 -9.11
N ALA A 182 1.84 16.43 -9.70
CA ALA A 182 1.68 14.99 -9.57
C ALA A 182 2.92 14.22 -10.09
N LEU A 183 3.51 14.64 -11.21
CA LEU A 183 4.73 14.05 -11.74
C LEU A 183 5.92 14.25 -10.79
N ILE A 184 6.12 15.46 -10.27
CA ILE A 184 7.18 15.74 -9.29
C ILE A 184 7.00 14.88 -8.04
N PHE A 185 5.77 14.76 -7.55
CA PHE A 185 5.45 13.92 -6.40
C PHE A 185 5.82 12.45 -6.65
N ILE A 186 5.46 11.89 -7.81
CA ILE A 186 5.84 10.51 -8.20
C ILE A 186 7.37 10.36 -8.29
N LEU A 187 8.07 11.35 -8.84
CA LEU A 187 9.53 11.32 -8.93
C LEU A 187 10.20 11.32 -7.55
N ILE A 188 9.70 12.12 -6.60
CA ILE A 188 10.19 12.12 -5.21
C ILE A 188 10.04 10.72 -4.61
N LEU A 189 8.87 10.09 -4.74
CA LEU A 189 8.59 8.77 -4.18
C LEU A 189 9.39 7.64 -4.85
N THR A 190 9.68 7.76 -6.14
CA THR A 190 10.39 6.71 -6.91
C THR A 190 11.90 6.85 -6.89
N SER A 191 12.43 8.04 -6.59
CA SER A 191 13.87 8.30 -6.57
C SER A 191 14.69 7.36 -5.65
N PRO A 192 14.24 6.99 -4.43
CA PRO A 192 15.01 6.08 -3.57
C PRO A 192 14.94 4.62 -4.07
N ILE A 193 13.85 4.25 -4.74
CA ILE A 193 13.68 2.93 -5.36
C ILE A 193 14.68 2.76 -6.49
N ILE A 194 14.79 3.75 -7.38
CA ILE A 194 15.76 3.77 -8.49
C ILE A 194 17.20 3.69 -7.95
N MET A 195 17.47 4.40 -6.85
CA MET A 195 18.78 4.39 -6.23
C MET A 195 19.14 3.03 -5.61
N CYS A 196 18.17 2.29 -5.07
CA CYS A 196 18.38 0.92 -4.59
C CYS A 196 18.87 -0.02 -5.71
N PHE A 197 18.39 0.14 -6.95
CA PHE A 197 18.88 -0.64 -8.10
C PHE A 197 20.34 -0.31 -8.46
N ARG A 198 20.81 0.91 -8.16
CA ARG A 198 22.20 1.35 -8.43
C ARG A 198 23.16 0.94 -7.31
N LYS A 199 22.71 1.03 -6.06
CA LYS A 199 23.48 0.69 -4.85
C LYS A 199 22.63 -0.20 -3.95
N SER A 200 22.74 -1.51 -4.14
CA SER A 200 21.98 -2.48 -3.37
C SER A 200 22.67 -2.77 -2.04
N ASN A 201 22.18 -2.13 -0.97
CA ASN A 201 22.45 -2.54 0.39
C ASN A 201 21.13 -2.87 1.09
N HIS A 202 21.19 -3.62 2.19
CA HIS A 202 20.00 -4.09 2.88
C HIS A 202 19.09 -2.95 3.38
N LEU A 203 19.64 -1.78 3.72
CA LEU A 203 18.85 -0.63 4.18
C LEU A 203 18.10 0.04 3.02
N ASN A 204 18.77 0.25 1.88
CA ASN A 204 18.17 0.77 0.65
C ASN A 204 17.05 -0.16 0.16
N GLN A 205 17.24 -1.48 0.28
CA GLN A 205 16.20 -2.47 -0.02
C GLN A 205 14.97 -2.29 0.88
N VAL A 206 15.15 -2.08 2.20
CA VAL A 206 14.02 -1.81 3.11
C VAL A 206 13.25 -0.57 2.68
N VAL A 207 13.96 0.53 2.45
CA VAL A 207 13.34 1.79 2.02
C VAL A 207 12.59 1.60 0.71
N ALA A 208 13.21 0.95 -0.28
CA ALA A 208 12.58 0.68 -1.57
C ALA A 208 11.33 -0.19 -1.43
N LEU A 209 11.38 -1.27 -0.64
CA LEU A 209 10.22 -2.15 -0.39
C LEU A 209 9.08 -1.39 0.26
N SER A 210 9.37 -0.60 1.31
CA SER A 210 8.37 0.22 2.01
C SER A 210 7.75 1.24 1.05
N LEU A 211 8.53 1.90 0.20
CA LEU A 211 8.01 2.85 -0.79
C LEU A 211 7.20 2.18 -1.90
N ILE A 212 7.59 0.98 -2.36
CA ILE A 212 6.79 0.19 -3.32
C ILE A 212 5.44 -0.21 -2.72
N ILE A 213 5.44 -0.63 -1.44
CA ILE A 213 4.21 -0.91 -0.68
C ILE A 213 3.34 0.35 -0.61
N PHE A 214 3.92 1.50 -0.26
CA PHE A 214 3.21 2.77 -0.21
C PHE A 214 2.59 3.13 -1.57
N LEU A 215 3.38 3.11 -2.64
CA LEU A 215 2.93 3.43 -4.00
C LEU A 215 1.79 2.53 -4.44
N THR A 216 1.94 1.21 -4.22
CA THR A 216 0.92 0.23 -4.62
C THR A 216 -0.38 0.42 -3.83
N HIS A 217 -0.30 0.64 -2.53
CA HIS A 217 -1.49 0.87 -1.70
C HIS A 217 -2.17 2.20 -2.05
N SER A 218 -1.38 3.21 -2.41
CA SER A 218 -1.86 4.55 -2.78
C SER A 218 -2.60 4.59 -4.13
N LEU A 219 -2.56 3.53 -4.93
CA LEU A 219 -3.43 3.38 -6.09
C LEU A 219 -4.90 3.20 -5.70
N PHE A 220 -5.16 2.77 -4.47
CA PHE A 220 -6.50 2.39 -4.00
C PHE A 220 -6.96 3.15 -2.76
N GLU A 221 -6.11 4.03 -2.21
CA GLU A 221 -6.39 4.89 -1.07
C GLU A 221 -5.61 6.21 -1.20
N THR A 222 -5.94 7.21 -0.37
CA THR A 222 -5.30 8.53 -0.32
C THR A 222 -4.54 8.76 1.01
N PRO A 223 -3.53 7.93 1.34
CA PRO A 223 -3.00 7.86 2.70
C PRO A 223 -2.12 9.04 3.13
N VAL A 224 -1.70 9.90 2.20
CA VAL A 224 -0.75 10.99 2.49
C VAL A 224 -1.33 12.04 3.44
N TYR A 225 -2.66 12.16 3.51
CA TYR A 225 -3.34 13.08 4.42
C TYR A 225 -3.46 12.52 5.85
N SER A 226 -3.03 11.27 6.08
CA SER A 226 -3.03 10.67 7.41
C SER A 226 -1.87 11.19 8.26
N VAL A 227 -2.20 11.69 9.45
CA VAL A 227 -1.23 12.10 10.48
C VAL A 227 -0.29 10.98 10.94
N HIS A 228 -0.66 9.71 10.70
CA HIS A 228 0.17 8.56 11.06
C HIS A 228 1.08 8.14 9.90
N ILE A 229 0.57 8.17 8.67
CA ILE A 229 1.32 7.68 7.49
C ILE A 229 2.31 8.72 6.99
N LEU A 230 1.94 9.99 6.96
CA LEU A 230 2.81 11.04 6.43
C LEU A 230 4.16 11.13 7.15
N PRO A 231 4.23 11.18 8.50
CA PRO A 231 5.53 11.20 9.18
C PRO A 231 6.36 9.95 8.87
N LEU A 232 5.74 8.77 8.84
CA LEU A 232 6.42 7.52 8.53
C LEU A 232 6.98 7.53 7.09
N LEU A 233 6.20 7.99 6.11
CA LEU A 233 6.65 8.17 4.73
C LEU A 233 7.85 9.13 4.66
N LEU A 234 7.76 10.28 5.32
CA LEU A 234 8.85 11.25 5.37
C LEU A 234 10.11 10.66 6.02
N THR A 235 9.98 9.83 7.07
CA THR A 235 11.14 9.15 7.66
C THR A 235 11.82 8.22 6.66
N PHE A 236 11.06 7.44 5.87
CA PHE A 236 11.64 6.58 4.84
C PHE A 236 12.33 7.39 3.73
N LEU A 237 11.74 8.51 3.30
CA LEU A 237 12.35 9.41 2.32
C LEU A 237 13.60 10.12 2.85
N ALA A 238 13.66 10.39 4.16
CA ALA A 238 14.80 11.05 4.81
C ALA A 238 15.97 10.10 5.09
N ILE A 239 15.77 8.77 5.05
CA ILE A 239 16.88 7.81 5.21
C ILE A 239 17.84 8.01 4.04
N LYS A 240 19.00 8.59 4.35
CA LYS A 240 20.08 8.79 3.39
C LYS A 240 20.57 7.43 2.91
N SER A 241 20.27 7.11 1.66
CA SER A 241 20.88 5.97 0.99
C SER A 241 22.38 6.23 0.84
N SER A 242 23.19 5.42 1.52
CA SER A 242 24.65 5.40 1.39
C SER A 242 25.08 4.74 0.07
#